data_AF-A0AB36DJT8-F1
#
_entry.id   AF-A0AB36DJT8-F1
#
_cell.length_a   1.000
_cell.length_b   1.000
_cell.length_c   1.000
_cell.angle_alpha   90.00
_cell.angle_beta   90.00
_cell.angle_gamma   90.00
#
_symmetry.space_group_name_H-M   'P 1'
#
loop_
_entity.id
_entity.type
_entity.pdbx_description
1 polymer ?
#
loop_
_entity_poly.entity_id
_entity_poly.type
_entity_poly.pdbx_seq_one_letter_code
_entity_poly.pdbx_strand_id
1 'polypeptide(L)'
;MKKNEELEKENTRLQNQAKKTEEEAEAKVEAVKEQADKEVAKVKHNYEAKEFELFGREEGVGQREILVSVKEHNIDTEIKNKALAMVEAEINVLASAASKQRKELAEEYKIKNQKLWRKYDVMMVGYKGMVQFTLFYAIITTVIMAIRTEVIRVDFDGFIHMIGNGIMTIFEWSKVAGMFVAQLGDMIPNATASMIVCWGLLIIVCVAIIGGLGATIVVLVKKYMCFFTKRQADAISVYVGLFILAITVFTADIIKSILSINLFLMAFLNFIGYTVVRGIIQAENTEAKKKILKYAGITVGGIGAFAVIVYFFGAIGIIAIPIGCLMAMSEN
;
A
#
# COMPACT_ATOMS: atom_id res chain seq x y z
N MET A 1 -60.71 -142.79 -57.51
CA MET A 1 -61.21 -141.54 -56.90
C MET A 1 -60.75 -141.31 -55.45
N LYS A 2 -59.80 -142.09 -54.86
CA LYS A 2 -59.27 -141.85 -53.50
C LYS A 2 -58.28 -140.67 -53.37
N LYS A 3 -57.75 -140.18 -54.50
CA LYS A 3 -56.74 -139.11 -54.54
C LYS A 3 -57.32 -137.69 -54.43
N ASN A 4 -58.63 -137.51 -54.63
CA ASN A 4 -59.29 -136.20 -54.55
C ASN A 4 -59.74 -135.84 -53.11
N GLU A 5 -60.19 -136.83 -52.32
CA GLU A 5 -60.57 -136.61 -50.91
C GLU A 5 -59.36 -136.39 -49.99
N GLU A 6 -58.21 -137.00 -50.30
CA GLU A 6 -56.95 -136.72 -49.59
C GLU A 6 -56.42 -135.32 -49.89
N LEU A 7 -56.49 -134.88 -51.15
CA LEU A 7 -56.11 -133.52 -51.55
C LEU A 7 -57.02 -132.47 -50.92
N GLU A 8 -58.33 -132.72 -50.78
CA GLU A 8 -59.27 -131.76 -50.18
C GLU A 8 -59.08 -131.63 -48.66
N LYS A 9 -58.79 -132.75 -47.96
CA LYS A 9 -58.41 -132.74 -46.54
C LYS A 9 -57.05 -132.09 -46.30
N GLU A 10 -56.09 -132.27 -47.21
CA GLU A 10 -54.79 -131.64 -47.11
C GLU A 10 -54.86 -130.13 -47.39
N ASN A 11 -55.67 -129.70 -48.36
CA ASN A 11 -55.86 -128.28 -48.69
C ASN A 11 -56.60 -127.52 -47.57
N THR A 12 -57.62 -128.14 -46.95
CA THR A 12 -58.31 -127.56 -45.78
C THR A 12 -57.41 -127.54 -44.54
N ARG A 13 -56.54 -128.54 -44.35
CA ARG A 13 -55.54 -128.53 -43.27
C ARG A 13 -54.51 -127.42 -43.49
N LEU A 14 -54.01 -127.26 -44.72
CA LEU A 14 -53.04 -126.23 -45.08
C LEU A 14 -53.61 -124.81 -44.97
N GLN A 15 -54.87 -124.57 -45.38
CA GLN A 15 -55.54 -123.28 -45.19
C GLN A 15 -55.73 -122.93 -43.71
N ASN A 16 -56.17 -123.89 -42.89
CA ASN A 16 -56.32 -123.67 -41.45
C ASN A 16 -54.98 -123.42 -40.76
N GLN A 17 -53.91 -124.08 -41.22
CA GLN A 17 -52.57 -123.87 -40.69
C GLN A 17 -52.05 -122.49 -41.12
N ALA A 18 -52.18 -122.11 -42.40
CA ALA A 18 -51.81 -120.79 -42.89
C ALA A 18 -52.52 -119.67 -42.13
N LYS A 19 -53.85 -119.78 -41.96
CA LYS A 19 -54.66 -118.78 -41.25
C LYS A 19 -54.29 -118.66 -39.77
N LYS A 20 -54.01 -119.78 -39.10
CA LYS A 20 -53.50 -119.77 -37.71
C LYS A 20 -52.11 -119.13 -37.61
N THR A 21 -51.26 -119.33 -38.62
CA THR A 21 -49.90 -118.74 -38.62
C THR A 21 -49.94 -117.25 -38.92
N GLU A 22 -50.88 -116.80 -39.74
CA GLU A 22 -51.17 -115.39 -40.05
C GLU A 22 -51.77 -114.66 -38.84
N GLU A 23 -52.78 -115.24 -38.17
CA GLU A 23 -53.34 -114.69 -36.92
C GLU A 23 -52.29 -114.65 -35.79
N GLU A 24 -51.41 -115.65 -35.66
CA GLU A 24 -50.29 -115.61 -34.71
C GLU A 24 -49.22 -114.58 -35.08
N ALA A 25 -49.00 -114.33 -36.38
CA ALA A 25 -48.06 -113.32 -36.85
C ALA A 25 -48.61 -111.90 -36.63
N GLU A 26 -49.89 -111.65 -36.95
CA GLU A 26 -50.56 -110.37 -36.70
C GLU A 26 -50.64 -110.08 -35.20
N ALA A 27 -51.02 -111.05 -34.36
CA ALA A 27 -51.04 -110.88 -32.91
C ALA A 27 -49.64 -110.58 -32.32
N LYS A 28 -48.58 -111.19 -32.87
CA LYS A 28 -47.19 -110.87 -32.48
C LYS A 28 -46.76 -109.49 -32.94
N VAL A 29 -47.11 -109.08 -34.16
CA VAL A 29 -46.80 -107.74 -34.67
C VAL A 29 -47.54 -106.67 -33.87
N GLU A 30 -48.80 -106.88 -33.54
CA GLU A 30 -49.61 -105.99 -32.72
C GLU A 30 -49.06 -105.89 -31.28
N ALA A 31 -48.69 -107.02 -30.66
CA ALA A 31 -48.07 -107.03 -29.35
C ALA A 31 -46.70 -106.32 -29.32
N VAL A 32 -45.87 -106.52 -30.37
CA VAL A 32 -44.57 -105.83 -30.50
C VAL A 32 -44.79 -104.33 -30.71
N LYS A 33 -45.78 -103.93 -31.49
CA LYS A 33 -46.11 -102.52 -31.74
C LYS A 33 -46.63 -101.84 -30.47
N GLU A 34 -47.52 -102.49 -29.73
CA GLU A 34 -48.04 -101.98 -28.46
C GLU A 34 -46.94 -101.89 -27.40
N GLN A 35 -46.00 -102.85 -27.38
CA GLN A 35 -44.84 -102.81 -26.50
C GLN A 35 -43.85 -101.70 -26.89
N ALA A 36 -43.63 -101.48 -28.19
CA ALA A 36 -42.82 -100.38 -28.70
C ALA A 36 -43.46 -99.02 -28.37
N ASP A 37 -44.78 -98.88 -28.53
CA ASP A 37 -45.51 -97.64 -28.21
C ASP A 37 -45.47 -97.34 -26.71
N LYS A 38 -45.56 -98.38 -25.85
CA LYS A 38 -45.40 -98.24 -24.39
C LYS A 38 -43.97 -97.83 -23.99
N GLU A 39 -42.95 -98.39 -24.64
CA GLU A 39 -41.55 -98.02 -24.43
C GLU A 39 -41.28 -96.57 -24.85
N VAL A 40 -41.75 -96.18 -26.05
CA VAL A 40 -41.61 -94.81 -26.56
C VAL A 40 -42.33 -93.80 -25.66
N ALA A 41 -43.55 -94.12 -25.20
CA ALA A 41 -44.30 -93.27 -24.27
C ALA A 41 -43.58 -93.10 -22.92
N LYS A 42 -43.01 -94.18 -22.37
CA LYS A 42 -42.20 -94.12 -21.15
C LYS A 42 -40.95 -93.26 -21.32
N VAL A 43 -40.23 -93.45 -22.42
CA VAL A 43 -39.02 -92.66 -22.73
C VAL A 43 -39.38 -91.19 -22.85
N LYS A 44 -40.45 -90.86 -23.59
CA LYS A 44 -40.94 -89.49 -23.74
C LYS A 44 -41.30 -88.84 -22.40
N HIS A 45 -42.08 -89.54 -21.56
CA HIS A 45 -42.43 -89.05 -20.23
C HIS A 45 -41.19 -88.81 -19.35
N ASN A 46 -40.19 -89.69 -19.41
CA ASN A 46 -38.95 -89.52 -18.64
C ASN A 46 -38.12 -88.33 -19.13
N TYR A 47 -38.12 -88.05 -20.44
CA TYR A 47 -37.47 -86.85 -20.98
C TYR A 47 -38.20 -85.58 -20.54
N GLU A 48 -39.53 -85.53 -20.67
CA GLU A 48 -40.34 -84.38 -20.27
C GLU A 48 -40.22 -84.11 -18.75
N ALA A 49 -40.24 -85.16 -17.92
CA ALA A 49 -40.02 -85.03 -16.48
C ALA A 49 -38.62 -84.49 -16.15
N LYS A 50 -37.59 -84.92 -16.89
CA LYS A 50 -36.21 -84.48 -16.69
C LYS A 50 -35.97 -83.04 -17.18
N GLU A 51 -36.63 -82.63 -18.25
CA GLU A 51 -36.62 -81.25 -18.75
C GLU A 51 -37.24 -80.31 -17.72
N PHE A 52 -38.38 -80.69 -17.13
CA PHE A 52 -39.02 -79.91 -16.06
C PHE A 52 -38.16 -79.81 -14.79
N GLU A 53 -37.49 -80.90 -14.38
CA GLU A 53 -36.56 -80.88 -13.24
C GLU A 53 -35.36 -79.96 -13.50
N LEU A 54 -34.80 -80.01 -14.72
CA LEU A 54 -33.70 -79.13 -15.13
C LEU A 54 -34.14 -77.66 -15.15
N PHE A 55 -35.33 -77.37 -15.68
CA PHE A 55 -35.88 -76.02 -15.71
C PHE A 55 -36.06 -75.44 -14.30
N GLY A 56 -36.63 -76.22 -13.36
CA GLY A 56 -36.75 -75.80 -11.97
C GLY A 56 -35.40 -75.58 -11.27
N ARG A 57 -34.38 -76.37 -11.62
CA ARG A 57 -33.01 -76.17 -11.13
C ARG A 57 -32.37 -74.91 -11.70
N GLU A 58 -32.54 -74.62 -12.99
CA GLU A 58 -32.04 -73.40 -13.63
C GLU A 58 -32.64 -72.14 -13.01
N GLU A 59 -33.95 -72.13 -12.77
CA GLU A 59 -34.62 -71.00 -12.10
C GLU A 59 -34.10 -70.81 -10.67
N GLY A 60 -33.93 -71.90 -9.92
CA GLY A 60 -33.34 -71.88 -8.58
C GLY A 60 -31.85 -71.50 -8.54
N VAL A 61 -31.11 -71.68 -9.64
CA VAL A 61 -29.74 -71.18 -9.80
C VAL A 61 -29.75 -69.68 -10.12
N GLY A 62 -30.61 -69.23 -11.04
CA GLY A 62 -30.74 -67.81 -11.39
C GLY A 62 -31.13 -66.92 -10.20
N GLN A 63 -32.06 -67.36 -9.34
CA GLN A 63 -32.41 -66.63 -8.12
C GLN A 63 -31.23 -66.53 -7.13
N ARG A 64 -30.42 -67.60 -7.03
CA ARG A 64 -29.22 -67.59 -6.17
C ARG A 64 -28.15 -66.66 -6.72
N GLU A 65 -27.94 -66.61 -8.03
CA GLU A 65 -27.00 -65.69 -8.67
C GLU A 65 -27.40 -64.22 -8.42
N ILE A 66 -28.69 -63.88 -8.55
CA ILE A 66 -29.18 -62.53 -8.24
C ILE A 66 -28.93 -62.19 -6.77
N LEU A 67 -29.26 -63.09 -5.83
CA LEU A 67 -29.04 -62.88 -4.40
C LEU A 67 -27.55 -62.73 -4.06
N VAL A 68 -26.69 -63.53 -4.69
CA VAL A 68 -25.23 -63.44 -4.52
C VAL A 68 -24.73 -62.10 -5.03
N SER A 69 -25.15 -61.67 -6.22
CA SER A 69 -24.76 -60.37 -6.78
C SER A 69 -25.18 -59.18 -5.89
N VAL A 70 -26.40 -59.22 -5.34
CA VAL A 70 -26.87 -58.19 -4.40
C VAL A 70 -26.04 -58.19 -3.11
N LYS A 71 -25.71 -59.36 -2.56
CA LYS A 71 -24.87 -59.46 -1.36
C LYS A 71 -23.44 -58.99 -1.63
N GLU A 72 -22.86 -59.36 -2.77
CA GLU A 72 -21.54 -58.90 -3.21
C GLU A 72 -21.51 -57.38 -3.34
N HIS A 73 -22.51 -56.78 -3.99
CA HIS A 73 -22.61 -55.33 -4.09
C HIS A 73 -22.77 -54.66 -2.71
N ASN A 74 -23.56 -55.23 -1.81
CA ASN A 74 -23.75 -54.68 -0.47
C ASN A 74 -22.45 -54.76 0.37
N ILE A 75 -21.75 -55.90 0.31
CA ILE A 75 -20.46 -56.09 0.97
C ILE A 75 -19.40 -55.15 0.38
N ASP A 76 -19.33 -55.01 -0.94
CA ASP A 76 -18.42 -54.09 -1.62
C ASP A 76 -18.70 -52.63 -1.20
N THR A 77 -19.97 -52.26 -1.08
CA THR A 77 -20.38 -50.93 -0.60
C THR A 77 -19.97 -50.71 0.86
N GLU A 78 -20.17 -51.70 1.73
CA GLU A 78 -19.78 -51.63 3.14
C GLU A 78 -18.25 -51.53 3.31
N ILE A 79 -17.49 -52.33 2.55
CA ILE A 79 -16.03 -52.29 2.52
C ILE A 79 -15.55 -50.91 2.04
N LYS A 80 -16.13 -50.38 0.95
CA LYS A 80 -15.80 -49.03 0.44
C LYS A 80 -16.07 -47.96 1.48
N ASN A 81 -17.25 -47.97 2.11
CA ASN A 81 -17.61 -46.98 3.12
C ASN A 81 -16.69 -47.05 4.35
N LYS A 82 -16.34 -48.25 4.80
CA LYS A 82 -15.42 -48.44 5.92
C LYS A 82 -13.99 -47.99 5.58
N ALA A 83 -13.52 -48.29 4.38
CA ALA A 83 -12.23 -47.83 3.88
C ALA A 83 -12.19 -46.29 3.78
N LEU A 84 -13.24 -45.67 3.23
CA LEU A 84 -13.38 -44.22 3.17
C LEU A 84 -13.36 -43.58 4.57
N ALA A 85 -14.11 -44.14 5.53
CA ALA A 85 -14.14 -43.62 6.90
C ALA A 85 -12.77 -43.73 7.61
N MET A 86 -12.02 -44.81 7.38
CA MET A 86 -10.65 -44.96 7.91
C MET A 86 -9.70 -43.93 7.30
N VAL A 87 -9.75 -43.75 5.97
CA VAL A 87 -8.93 -42.77 5.26
C VAL A 87 -9.28 -41.34 5.71
N GLU A 88 -10.56 -41.02 5.86
CA GLU A 88 -11.00 -39.70 6.32
C GLU A 88 -10.58 -39.43 7.77
N ALA A 89 -10.63 -40.44 8.64
CA ALA A 89 -10.11 -40.33 10.00
C ALA A 89 -8.60 -40.05 10.02
N GLU A 90 -7.80 -40.75 9.20
CA GLU A 90 -6.37 -40.49 9.06
C GLU A 90 -6.07 -39.09 8.51
N ILE A 91 -6.80 -38.66 7.47
CA ILE A 91 -6.68 -37.31 6.91
C ILE A 91 -6.96 -36.25 7.98
N ASN A 92 -8.02 -36.44 8.79
CA ASN A 92 -8.37 -35.49 9.84
C ASN A 92 -7.32 -35.45 10.97
N VAL A 93 -6.77 -36.60 11.37
CA VAL A 93 -5.66 -36.65 12.34
C VAL A 93 -4.44 -35.93 11.79
N LEU A 94 -4.02 -36.22 10.56
CA LEU A 94 -2.89 -35.56 9.90
C LEU A 94 -3.11 -34.05 9.73
N ALA A 95 -4.31 -33.63 9.33
CA ALA A 95 -4.68 -32.22 9.19
C ALA A 95 -4.62 -31.50 10.54
N SER A 96 -5.12 -32.13 11.61
CA SER A 96 -5.05 -31.58 12.96
C SER A 96 -3.61 -31.45 13.47
N ALA A 97 -2.75 -32.45 13.22
CA ALA A 97 -1.33 -32.44 13.57
C ALA A 97 -0.56 -31.35 12.79
N ALA A 98 -0.81 -31.23 11.49
CA ALA A 98 -0.23 -30.17 10.65
C ALA A 98 -0.69 -28.78 11.11
N SER A 99 -1.97 -28.63 11.49
CA SER A 99 -2.49 -27.37 12.02
C SER A 99 -1.83 -26.97 13.34
N LYS A 100 -1.55 -27.95 14.22
CA LYS A 100 -0.86 -27.74 15.49
C LYS A 100 0.58 -27.30 15.28
N GLN A 101 1.32 -27.99 14.41
CA GLN A 101 2.68 -27.59 14.04
C GLN A 101 2.73 -26.19 13.45
N ARG A 102 1.78 -25.82 12.58
CA ARG A 102 1.69 -24.46 12.02
C ARG A 102 1.46 -23.41 13.12
N LYS A 103 0.62 -23.71 14.12
CA LYS A 103 0.39 -22.80 15.26
C LYS A 103 1.64 -22.65 16.11
N GLU A 104 2.34 -23.75 16.41
CA GLU A 104 3.59 -23.73 17.17
C GLU A 104 4.67 -22.92 16.43
N LEU A 105 4.87 -23.15 15.13
CA LEU A 105 5.79 -22.35 14.31
C LEU A 105 5.40 -20.87 14.28
N ALA A 106 4.11 -20.56 14.19
CA ALA A 106 3.63 -19.19 14.17
C ALA A 106 3.87 -18.49 15.52
N GLU A 107 3.68 -19.17 16.64
CA GLU A 107 3.98 -18.64 17.98
C GLU A 107 5.49 -18.48 18.19
N GLU A 108 6.31 -19.44 17.78
CA GLU A 108 7.77 -19.30 17.80
C GLU A 108 8.24 -18.11 16.96
N TYR A 109 7.68 -17.94 15.75
CA TYR A 109 7.98 -16.82 14.90
C TYR A 109 7.59 -15.49 15.56
N LYS A 110 6.39 -15.38 16.15
CA LYS A 110 5.96 -14.20 16.91
C LYS A 110 6.91 -13.87 18.06
N ILE A 111 7.27 -14.87 18.87
CA ILE A 111 8.20 -14.69 19.99
C ILE A 111 9.57 -14.22 19.50
N LYS A 112 10.08 -14.83 18.42
CA LYS A 112 11.36 -14.43 17.80
C LYS A 112 11.30 -13.00 17.28
N ASN A 113 10.21 -12.64 16.62
CA ASN A 113 10.02 -11.29 16.07
C ASN A 113 9.89 -10.25 17.19
N GLN A 114 9.18 -10.58 18.28
CA GLN A 114 9.07 -9.71 19.45
C GLN A 114 10.42 -9.52 20.15
N LYS A 115 11.24 -10.58 20.27
CA LYS A 115 12.62 -10.47 20.78
C LYS A 115 13.48 -9.59 19.89
N LEU A 116 13.37 -9.73 18.57
CA LEU A 116 14.08 -8.89 17.60
C LEU A 116 13.64 -7.42 17.72
N TRP A 117 12.34 -7.18 17.81
CA TRP A 117 11.77 -5.84 17.92
C TRP A 117 12.20 -5.15 19.21
N ARG A 118 12.20 -5.87 20.35
CA ARG A 118 12.74 -5.35 21.62
C ARG A 118 14.22 -4.99 21.52
N LYS A 119 15.04 -5.84 20.89
CA LYS A 119 16.47 -5.54 20.67
C LYS A 119 16.65 -4.28 19.79
N TYR A 120 15.85 -4.17 18.74
CA TYR A 120 15.86 -3.03 17.84
C TYR A 120 15.43 -1.74 18.56
N ASP A 121 14.38 -1.79 19.39
CA ASP A 121 13.88 -0.65 20.14
C ASP A 121 14.93 -0.12 21.14
N VAL A 122 15.55 -1.01 21.91
CA VAL A 122 16.65 -0.64 22.83
C VAL A 122 17.83 -0.03 22.06
N MET A 123 18.21 -0.61 20.92
CA MET A 123 19.28 -0.07 20.07
C MET A 123 18.90 1.30 19.48
N MET A 124 17.64 1.50 19.08
CA MET A 124 17.15 2.76 18.55
C MET A 124 17.18 3.86 19.62
N VAL A 125 16.77 3.55 20.85
CA VAL A 125 16.85 4.50 21.98
C VAL A 125 18.29 4.90 22.23
N GLY A 126 19.22 3.95 22.26
CA GLY A 126 20.66 4.22 22.39
C GLY A 126 21.20 5.08 21.26
N TYR A 127 20.85 4.77 20.01
CA TYR A 127 21.23 5.54 18.82
C TYR A 127 20.69 6.97 18.88
N LYS A 128 19.40 7.15 19.17
CA LYS A 128 18.79 8.49 19.34
C LYS A 128 19.50 9.28 20.44
N GLY A 129 19.84 8.65 21.55
CA GLY A 129 20.61 9.26 22.64
C GLY A 129 22.00 9.72 22.19
N MET A 130 22.75 8.85 21.49
CA MET A 130 24.08 9.17 20.95
C MET A 130 24.03 10.31 19.93
N VAL A 131 23.05 10.28 19.02
CA VAL A 131 22.79 11.33 18.04
C VAL A 131 22.45 12.67 18.70
N GLN A 132 21.65 12.64 19.77
CA GLN A 132 21.34 13.85 20.53
C GLN A 132 22.58 14.40 21.27
N PHE A 133 23.38 13.52 21.87
CA PHE A 133 24.62 13.91 22.54
C PHE A 133 25.64 14.53 21.57
N THR A 134 25.83 13.91 20.41
CA THR A 134 26.71 14.45 19.37
C THR A 134 26.21 15.79 18.83
N LEU A 135 24.89 15.97 18.71
CA LEU A 135 24.29 17.25 18.34
C LEU A 135 24.56 18.32 19.41
N PHE A 136 24.35 18.02 20.70
CA PHE A 136 24.69 18.94 21.79
C PHE A 136 26.18 19.30 21.79
N TYR A 137 27.05 18.31 21.62
CA TYR A 137 28.49 18.53 21.52
C TYR A 137 28.84 19.45 20.34
N ALA A 138 28.28 19.20 19.15
CA ALA A 138 28.51 20.02 17.96
C ALA A 138 28.05 21.48 18.15
N ILE A 139 26.92 21.72 18.83
CA ILE A 139 26.48 23.06 19.18
C ILE A 139 27.51 23.74 20.09
N ILE A 140 27.92 23.06 21.16
CA ILE A 140 28.87 23.61 22.13
C ILE A 140 30.21 23.95 21.45
N THR A 141 30.75 23.04 20.64
CA THR A 141 32.03 23.29 19.94
C THR A 141 31.92 24.44 18.95
N THR A 142 30.81 24.53 18.20
CA THR A 142 30.58 25.63 17.24
C THR A 142 30.44 26.97 17.96
N VAL A 143 29.74 27.02 19.09
CA VAL A 143 29.60 28.26 19.90
C VAL A 143 30.96 28.68 20.48
N ILE A 144 31.73 27.76 21.04
CA ILE A 144 33.08 28.06 21.56
C ILE A 144 33.96 28.61 20.45
N MET A 145 33.93 27.99 19.27
CA MET A 145 34.69 28.45 18.11
C MET A 145 34.24 29.85 17.68
N ALA A 146 32.93 30.09 17.56
CA ALA A 146 32.38 31.39 17.21
C ALA A 146 32.79 32.52 18.17
N ILE A 147 32.88 32.23 19.48
CA ILE A 147 33.33 33.21 20.49
C ILE A 147 34.84 33.49 20.40
N ARG A 148 35.64 32.47 20.07
CA ARG A 148 37.10 32.57 19.96
C ARG A 148 37.57 33.24 18.67
N THR A 149 36.81 33.12 17.59
CA THR A 149 37.18 33.71 16.29
C THR A 149 36.86 35.20 16.26
N GLU A 150 37.90 36.03 16.16
CA GLU A 150 37.77 37.48 16.09
C GLU A 150 36.95 37.95 14.88
N VAL A 151 37.18 37.34 13.71
CA VAL A 151 36.45 37.62 12.47
C VAL A 151 34.94 37.47 12.65
N ILE A 152 34.51 36.41 13.35
CA ILE A 152 33.09 36.13 13.59
C ILE A 152 32.52 37.14 14.58
N ARG A 153 33.27 37.55 15.60
CA ARG A 153 32.83 38.56 16.57
C ARG A 153 32.60 39.91 15.91
N VAL A 154 33.54 40.36 15.08
CA VAL A 154 33.43 41.62 14.33
C VAL A 154 32.24 41.58 13.37
N ASP A 155 32.05 40.47 12.66
CA ASP A 155 30.90 40.31 11.77
C ASP A 155 29.57 40.23 12.53
N PHE A 156 29.54 39.61 13.71
CA PHE A 156 28.35 39.60 14.55
C PHE A 156 27.98 41.02 14.98
N ASP A 157 28.97 41.79 15.47
CA ASP A 157 28.77 43.18 15.84
C ASP A 157 28.29 44.01 14.65
N GLY A 158 28.92 43.87 13.49
CA GLY A 158 28.50 44.51 12.25
C GLY A 158 27.09 44.10 11.81
N PHE A 159 26.68 42.86 12.07
CA PHE A 159 25.33 42.37 11.77
C PHE A 159 24.28 43.02 12.68
N ILE A 160 24.56 43.16 13.98
CA ILE A 160 23.68 43.86 14.92
C ILE A 160 23.60 45.35 14.57
N HIS A 161 24.73 45.98 14.25
CA HIS A 161 24.76 47.36 13.77
C HIS A 161 23.97 47.54 12.46
N MET A 162 24.05 46.58 11.52
CA MET A 162 23.27 46.61 10.29
C MET A 162 21.75 46.58 10.58
N ILE A 163 21.30 45.73 11.51
CA ILE A 163 19.89 45.68 11.93
C ILE A 163 19.49 47.00 12.61
N GLY A 164 20.32 47.50 13.54
CA GLY A 164 20.09 48.76 14.23
C GLY A 164 20.01 49.96 13.28
N ASN A 165 20.93 50.04 12.32
CA ASN A 165 20.91 51.05 11.28
C ASN A 165 19.65 50.94 10.41
N GLY A 166 19.20 49.73 10.07
CA GLY A 166 17.93 49.55 9.35
C GLY A 166 16.74 50.16 10.11
N ILE A 167 16.69 49.99 11.44
CA ILE A 167 15.67 50.62 12.29
C ILE A 167 15.82 52.14 12.31
N MET A 168 17.05 52.64 12.44
CA MET A 168 17.34 54.08 12.42
C MET A 168 16.98 54.73 11.07
N THR A 169 17.23 54.05 9.95
CA THR A 169 16.84 54.53 8.62
C THR A 169 15.32 54.68 8.54
N ILE A 170 14.54 53.72 9.05
CA ILE A 170 13.07 53.86 9.09
C ILE A 170 12.66 55.10 9.92
N PHE A 171 13.39 55.38 11.00
CA PHE A 171 13.17 56.58 11.81
C PHE A 171 13.53 57.88 11.09
N GLU A 172 14.61 57.90 10.31
CA GLU A 172 15.00 59.05 9.47
C GLU A 172 13.98 59.34 8.37
N TRP A 173 13.47 58.31 7.70
CA TRP A 173 12.37 58.44 6.74
C TRP A 173 11.11 58.98 7.40
N SER A 174 10.84 58.59 8.64
CA SER A 174 9.72 59.13 9.42
C SER A 174 9.90 60.62 9.71
N LYS A 175 11.13 61.09 9.97
CA LYS A 175 11.42 62.53 10.12
C LYS A 175 11.19 63.31 8.82
N VAL A 176 11.63 62.77 7.68
CA VAL A 176 11.42 63.40 6.36
C VAL A 176 9.94 63.51 6.03
N ALA A 177 9.16 62.46 6.30
CA ALA A 177 7.71 62.50 6.17
C ALA A 177 7.06 63.55 7.10
N GLY A 178 7.57 63.68 8.33
CA GLY A 178 7.14 64.72 9.27
C GLY A 178 7.44 66.15 8.78
N MET A 179 8.59 66.39 8.14
CA MET A 179 8.91 67.70 7.55
C MET A 179 7.99 68.04 6.37
N PHE A 180 7.64 67.05 5.54
CA PHE A 180 6.68 67.23 4.45
C PHE A 180 5.28 67.60 4.98
N VAL A 181 4.85 66.95 6.07
CA VAL A 181 3.61 67.29 6.78
C VAL A 181 3.65 68.71 7.35
N ALA A 182 4.80 69.14 7.88
CA ALA A 182 4.97 70.49 8.39
C ALA A 182 4.80 71.56 7.31
N GLN A 183 5.37 71.34 6.12
CA GLN A 183 5.21 72.24 4.99
C GLN A 183 3.75 72.35 4.49
N LEU A 184 2.97 71.28 4.61
CA LEU A 184 1.53 71.30 4.28
C LEU A 184 0.70 72.07 5.33
N GLY A 185 1.12 72.08 6.60
CA GLY A 185 0.44 72.81 7.67
C GLY A 185 0.59 74.33 7.59
N ASP A 186 1.74 74.81 7.10
CA ASP A 186 2.05 76.24 6.95
C ASP A 186 1.18 76.97 5.89
N MET A 187 0.44 76.24 5.06
CA MET A 187 -0.53 76.82 4.11
C MET A 187 -1.85 77.28 4.78
N ILE A 188 -2.05 77.02 6.08
CA ILE A 188 -3.27 77.40 6.80
C ILE A 188 -3.06 78.78 7.49
N PRO A 189 -3.85 79.82 7.14
CA PRO A 189 -3.57 81.22 7.53
C PRO A 189 -3.74 81.55 9.03
N ASN A 190 -4.17 80.61 9.86
CA ASN A 190 -4.40 80.83 11.30
C ASN A 190 -3.32 80.11 12.13
N ALA A 191 -2.37 80.87 12.68
CA ALA A 191 -1.13 80.37 13.29
C ALA A 191 -1.36 79.36 14.44
N THR A 192 -2.36 79.59 15.30
CA THR A 192 -2.63 78.72 16.45
C THR A 192 -3.29 77.40 16.02
N ALA A 193 -4.18 77.46 15.02
CA ALA A 193 -4.86 76.28 14.50
C ALA A 193 -3.95 75.44 13.58
N SER A 194 -3.11 76.09 12.77
CA SER A 194 -2.11 75.45 11.91
C SER A 194 -1.14 74.60 12.76
N MET A 195 -0.62 75.14 13.86
CA MET A 195 0.31 74.42 14.74
C MET A 195 -0.34 73.16 15.34
N ILE A 196 -1.57 73.25 15.85
CA ILE A 196 -2.27 72.11 16.47
C ILE A 196 -2.60 71.02 15.43
N VAL A 197 -3.09 71.42 14.26
CA VAL A 197 -3.44 70.49 13.17
C VAL A 197 -2.19 69.83 12.60
N CYS A 198 -1.09 70.57 12.45
CA CYS A 198 0.17 70.06 11.94
C CYS A 198 0.79 69.00 12.86
N TRP A 199 0.85 69.25 14.18
CA TRP A 199 1.32 68.26 15.14
C TRP A 199 0.41 67.02 15.20
N GLY A 200 -0.91 67.20 15.08
CA GLY A 200 -1.87 66.09 14.99
C GLY A 200 -1.66 65.24 13.74
N LEU A 201 -1.49 65.85 12.57
CA LEU A 201 -1.25 65.16 11.30
C LEU A 201 0.08 64.41 11.32
N LEU A 202 1.13 65.01 11.89
CA LEU A 202 2.46 64.40 12.00
C LEU A 202 2.43 63.14 12.87
N ILE A 203 1.74 63.17 14.01
CA ILE A 203 1.56 61.99 14.87
C ILE A 203 0.83 60.88 14.12
N ILE A 204 -0.23 61.20 13.38
CA ILE A 204 -0.98 60.22 12.59
C ILE A 204 -0.10 59.58 11.52
N VAL A 205 0.69 60.37 10.79
CA VAL A 205 1.60 59.88 9.75
C VAL A 205 2.72 59.02 10.34
N CYS A 206 3.35 59.46 11.44
CA CYS A 206 4.36 58.67 12.14
C CYS A 206 3.80 57.33 12.66
N VAL A 207 2.60 57.34 13.26
CA VAL A 207 1.92 56.11 13.72
C VAL A 207 1.57 55.20 12.53
N ALA A 208 1.12 55.76 11.41
CA ALA A 208 0.80 54.98 10.21
C ALA A 208 2.04 54.35 9.56
N ILE A 209 3.17 55.07 9.50
CA ILE A 209 4.43 54.58 8.94
C ILE A 209 5.04 53.52 9.86
N ILE A 210 5.24 53.83 11.14
CA ILE A 210 5.85 52.91 12.10
C ILE A 210 4.94 51.70 12.34
N GLY A 211 3.64 51.95 12.54
CA GLY A 211 2.64 50.90 12.72
C GLY A 211 2.47 50.04 11.47
N GLY A 212 2.42 50.65 10.28
CA GLY A 212 2.26 49.96 9.00
C GLY A 212 3.46 49.10 8.63
N LEU A 213 4.68 49.65 8.69
CA LEU A 213 5.91 48.88 8.45
C LEU A 213 6.10 47.80 9.52
N GLY A 214 5.95 48.15 10.79
CA GLY A 214 6.07 47.23 11.91
C GLY A 214 5.10 46.05 11.80
N ALA A 215 3.81 46.34 11.55
CA ALA A 215 2.80 45.31 11.35
C ALA A 215 3.11 44.43 10.13
N THR A 216 3.59 45.01 9.02
CA THR A 216 3.95 44.25 7.81
C THR A 216 5.08 43.27 8.09
N ILE A 217 6.14 43.71 8.78
CA ILE A 217 7.26 42.86 9.18
C ILE A 217 6.77 41.74 10.12
N VAL A 218 5.96 42.07 11.12
CA VAL A 218 5.42 41.07 12.06
C VAL A 218 4.55 40.04 11.34
N VAL A 219 3.73 40.45 10.39
CA VAL A 219 2.90 39.54 9.58
C VAL A 219 3.78 38.63 8.71
N LEU A 220 4.81 39.19 8.06
CA LEU A 220 5.77 38.42 7.26
C LEU A 220 6.50 37.37 8.10
N VAL A 221 7.06 37.78 9.25
CA VAL A 221 7.78 36.89 10.18
C VAL A 221 6.83 35.83 10.73
N LYS A 222 5.63 36.21 11.19
CA LYS A 222 4.64 35.26 11.72
C LYS A 222 4.23 34.24 10.67
N LYS A 223 4.04 34.67 9.42
CA LYS A 223 3.68 33.79 8.31
C LYS A 223 4.82 32.85 7.95
N TYR A 224 6.06 33.35 7.90
CA TYR A 224 7.25 32.53 7.69
C TYR A 224 7.43 31.50 8.80
N MET A 225 7.33 31.92 10.07
CA MET A 225 7.43 31.04 11.22
C MET A 225 6.33 29.98 11.22
N CYS A 226 5.09 30.34 10.90
CA CYS A 226 3.97 29.40 10.78
C CYS A 226 4.19 28.39 9.62
N PHE A 227 4.75 28.84 8.50
CA PHE A 227 5.12 27.95 7.40
C PHE A 227 6.22 26.99 7.81
N PHE A 228 7.27 27.50 8.44
CA PHE A 228 8.41 26.72 8.90
C PHE A 228 8.00 25.69 9.95
N THR A 229 7.27 26.09 11.00
CA THR A 229 6.83 25.18 12.06
C THR A 229 5.87 24.11 11.58
N LYS A 230 5.00 24.40 10.62
CA LYS A 230 4.02 23.44 10.11
C LYS A 230 4.56 22.43 9.10
N ARG A 231 5.56 22.82 8.29
CA ARG A 231 6.03 22.00 7.16
C ARG A 231 7.48 21.55 7.24
N GLN A 232 8.31 22.25 8.00
CA GLN A 232 9.77 22.10 7.92
C GLN A 232 10.48 22.02 9.27
N ALA A 233 9.78 22.17 10.40
CA ALA A 233 10.35 22.00 11.74
C ALA A 233 10.55 20.53 12.10
N ASP A 234 11.28 19.83 11.22
CA ASP A 234 11.76 18.47 11.41
C ASP A 234 13.21 18.49 11.86
N ALA A 235 13.67 17.38 12.44
CA ALA A 235 15.07 17.20 12.83
C ALA A 235 16.05 17.52 11.69
N ILE A 236 15.69 17.19 10.44
CA ILE A 236 16.53 17.44 9.25
C ILE A 236 16.84 18.92 9.07
N SER A 237 15.86 19.82 9.23
CA SER A 237 16.12 21.26 9.05
C SER A 237 16.93 21.85 10.20
N VAL A 238 16.79 21.30 11.41
CA VAL A 238 17.67 21.64 12.53
C VAL A 238 19.11 21.22 12.22
N TYR A 239 19.32 20.00 11.73
CA TYR A 239 20.65 19.53 11.30
C TYR A 239 21.26 20.40 10.21
N VAL A 240 20.49 20.75 9.18
CA VAL A 240 20.99 21.59 8.08
C VAL A 240 21.33 23.00 8.57
N GLY A 241 20.51 23.59 9.44
CA GLY A 241 20.81 24.90 10.04
C GLY A 241 22.11 24.88 10.86
N LEU A 242 22.29 23.86 11.69
CA LEU A 242 23.52 23.66 12.47
C LEU A 242 24.74 23.41 11.57
N PHE A 243 24.57 22.67 10.48
CA PHE A 243 25.63 22.39 9.53
C PHE A 243 26.07 23.63 8.77
N ILE A 244 25.13 24.46 8.31
CA ILE A 244 25.42 25.75 7.66
C ILE A 244 26.17 26.66 8.64
N LEU A 245 25.70 26.74 9.89
CA LEU A 245 26.37 27.51 10.94
C LEU A 245 27.81 27.00 11.17
N ALA A 246 27.99 25.69 11.32
CA ALA A 246 29.29 25.08 11.53
C ALA A 246 30.24 25.37 10.38
N ILE A 247 29.84 25.12 9.12
CA ILE A 247 30.70 25.41 7.95
C ILE A 247 31.08 26.89 7.91
N THR A 248 30.12 27.78 8.16
CA THR A 248 30.37 29.23 8.16
C THR A 248 31.41 29.61 9.21
N VAL A 249 31.31 29.03 10.41
CA VAL A 249 32.24 29.28 11.52
C VAL A 249 33.63 28.71 11.24
N PHE A 250 33.72 27.47 10.77
CA PHE A 250 34.99 26.79 10.50
C PHE A 250 35.73 27.35 9.27
N THR A 251 34.98 27.85 8.29
CA THR A 251 35.53 28.36 7.02
C THR A 251 35.61 29.89 7.03
N ALA A 252 35.49 30.52 8.20
CA ALA A 252 35.30 31.96 8.31
C ALA A 252 36.40 32.78 7.64
N ASP A 253 37.66 32.44 7.94
CA ASP A 253 38.83 33.13 7.40
C ASP A 253 38.95 32.96 5.89
N ILE A 254 38.64 31.77 5.39
CA ILE A 254 38.66 31.46 3.95
C ILE A 254 37.55 32.24 3.21
N ILE A 255 36.34 32.27 3.77
CA ILE A 255 35.21 33.02 3.19
C ILE A 255 35.56 34.50 3.13
N LYS A 256 36.13 35.07 4.20
CA LYS A 256 36.54 36.49 4.22
C LYS A 256 37.63 36.83 3.24
N SER A 257 38.55 35.89 2.99
CA SER A 257 39.62 36.06 1.99
C SER A 257 39.07 36.18 0.56
N ILE A 258 37.96 35.50 0.26
CA ILE A 258 37.33 35.50 -1.07
C ILE A 258 36.27 36.59 -1.19
N LEU A 259 35.50 36.83 -0.12
CA LEU A 259 34.29 37.64 -0.13
C LEU A 259 34.19 38.45 1.17
N SER A 260 34.23 39.77 1.06
CA SER A 260 34.14 40.68 2.22
C SER A 260 32.73 40.85 2.80
N ILE A 261 31.82 39.91 2.52
CA ILE A 261 30.43 39.93 3.03
C ILE A 261 30.40 39.49 4.50
N ASN A 262 29.41 39.96 5.25
CA ASN A 262 29.17 39.53 6.62
C ASN A 262 28.77 38.03 6.67
N LEU A 263 29.48 37.24 7.48
CA LEU A 263 29.29 35.81 7.65
C LEU A 263 27.89 35.44 8.15
N PHE A 264 27.33 36.18 9.10
CA PHE A 264 26.01 35.88 9.65
C PHE A 264 24.91 36.10 8.62
N LEU A 265 25.04 37.17 7.82
CA LEU A 265 24.14 37.44 6.71
C LEU A 265 24.22 36.30 5.68
N MET A 266 25.43 35.85 5.36
CA MET A 266 25.65 34.75 4.42
C MET A 266 25.05 33.42 4.93
N ALA A 267 25.26 33.06 6.19
CA ALA A 267 24.65 31.89 6.81
C ALA A 267 23.11 31.95 6.79
N PHE A 268 22.54 33.13 7.09
CA PHE A 268 21.10 33.35 7.08
C PHE A 268 20.51 33.21 5.66
N LEU A 269 21.17 33.77 4.64
CA LEU A 269 20.76 33.62 3.24
C LEU A 269 20.80 32.16 2.79
N ASN A 270 21.85 31.42 3.14
CA ASN A 270 21.97 30.00 2.81
C ASN A 270 20.83 29.19 3.47
N PHE A 271 20.51 29.49 4.73
CA PHE A 271 19.42 28.82 5.43
C PHE A 271 18.05 29.14 4.81
N ILE A 272 17.78 30.40 4.46
CA ILE A 272 16.55 30.79 3.73
C ILE A 272 16.49 30.12 2.36
N GLY A 273 17.61 30.09 1.62
CA GLY A 273 17.67 29.43 0.32
C GLY A 273 17.29 27.96 0.44
N TYR A 274 17.82 27.25 1.44
CA TYR A 274 17.43 25.88 1.75
C TYR A 274 15.95 25.74 2.09
N THR A 275 15.38 26.57 2.97
CA THR A 275 13.96 26.46 3.37
C THR A 275 13.02 26.73 2.18
N VAL A 276 13.39 27.67 1.31
CA VAL A 276 12.67 27.96 0.07
C VAL A 276 12.72 26.77 -0.88
N VAL A 277 13.91 26.23 -1.18
CA VAL A 277 14.07 25.08 -2.10
C VAL A 277 13.32 23.87 -1.58
N ARG A 278 13.46 23.55 -0.29
CA ARG A 278 12.72 22.46 0.37
C ARG A 278 11.20 22.71 0.30
N GLY A 279 10.78 23.96 0.45
CA GLY A 279 9.38 24.35 0.38
C GLY A 279 8.79 24.18 -1.03
N ILE A 280 9.58 24.44 -2.08
CA ILE A 280 9.19 24.23 -3.48
C ILE A 280 9.05 22.73 -3.78
N ILE A 281 9.98 21.91 -3.30
CA ILE A 281 9.94 20.45 -3.50
C ILE A 281 8.72 19.82 -2.81
N GLN A 282 8.40 20.28 -1.59
CA GLN A 282 7.24 19.79 -0.82
C GLN A 282 5.90 20.37 -1.29
N ALA A 283 5.89 21.35 -2.20
CA ALA A 283 4.67 21.90 -2.74
C ALA A 283 4.19 21.05 -3.92
N GLU A 284 3.19 20.19 -3.69
CA GLU A 284 2.63 19.33 -4.74
C GLU A 284 1.76 20.12 -5.75
N ASN A 285 1.18 21.24 -5.32
CA ASN A 285 0.29 22.09 -6.13
C ASN A 285 1.06 23.22 -6.87
N THR A 286 0.84 23.36 -8.17
CA THR A 286 1.43 24.38 -9.06
C THR A 286 1.18 25.83 -8.57
N GLU A 287 0.03 26.09 -7.95
CA GLU A 287 -0.31 27.39 -7.34
C GLU A 287 0.57 27.70 -6.10
N ALA A 288 0.82 26.69 -5.27
CA ALA A 288 1.68 26.83 -4.09
C ALA A 288 3.14 27.03 -4.50
N LYS A 289 3.62 26.31 -5.54
CA LYS A 289 4.94 26.54 -6.13
C LYS A 289 5.09 27.97 -6.64
N LYS A 290 4.11 28.49 -7.40
CA LYS A 290 4.12 29.89 -7.89
C LYS A 290 4.12 30.91 -6.75
N LYS A 291 3.34 30.70 -5.68
CA LYS A 291 3.35 31.57 -4.50
C LYS A 291 4.72 31.56 -3.81
N ILE A 292 5.29 30.39 -3.54
CA ILE A 292 6.61 30.27 -2.90
C ILE A 292 7.70 30.89 -3.77
N LEU A 293 7.67 30.65 -5.08
CA LEU A 293 8.62 31.23 -6.04
C LEU A 293 8.47 32.75 -6.14
N LYS A 294 7.24 33.28 -6.16
CA LYS A 294 6.99 34.73 -6.16
C LYS A 294 7.50 35.37 -4.87
N TYR A 295 7.23 34.77 -3.71
CA TYR A 295 7.75 35.29 -2.44
C TYR A 295 9.27 35.20 -2.37
N ALA A 296 9.88 34.07 -2.75
CA ALA A 296 11.33 33.92 -2.81
C ALA A 296 11.99 34.90 -3.78
N GLY A 297 11.38 35.13 -4.95
CA GLY A 297 11.83 36.13 -5.92
C GLY A 297 11.71 37.56 -5.39
N ILE A 298 10.68 37.86 -4.59
CA ILE A 298 10.54 39.16 -3.90
C ILE A 298 11.59 39.29 -2.79
N THR A 299 11.91 38.22 -2.05
CA THR A 299 12.93 38.28 -0.98
C THR A 299 14.35 38.39 -1.55
N VAL A 300 14.68 37.60 -2.57
CA VAL A 300 16.00 37.64 -3.24
C VAL A 300 16.15 38.90 -4.08
N GLY A 301 15.09 39.32 -4.79
CA GLY A 301 15.04 40.58 -5.53
C GLY A 301 15.05 41.80 -4.62
N GLY A 302 14.42 41.73 -3.45
CA GLY A 302 14.43 42.78 -2.44
C GLY A 302 15.79 42.93 -1.76
N ILE A 303 16.44 41.83 -1.37
CA ILE A 303 17.79 41.83 -0.79
C ILE A 303 18.83 42.22 -1.85
N GLY A 304 18.69 41.75 -3.08
CA GLY A 304 19.56 42.09 -4.21
C GLY A 304 19.41 43.54 -4.65
N ALA A 305 18.19 44.06 -4.78
CA ALA A 305 17.94 45.46 -5.08
C ALA A 305 18.37 46.38 -3.93
N PHE A 306 18.15 45.98 -2.68
CA PHE A 306 18.63 46.72 -1.52
C PHE A 306 20.17 46.75 -1.48
N ALA A 307 20.83 45.62 -1.73
CA ALA A 307 22.29 45.55 -1.81
C ALA A 307 22.85 46.36 -2.99
N VAL A 308 22.24 46.30 -4.18
CA VAL A 308 22.67 47.06 -5.37
C VAL A 308 22.43 48.56 -5.19
N ILE A 309 21.30 48.97 -4.59
CA ILE A 309 21.00 50.39 -4.33
C ILE A 309 21.94 50.95 -3.25
N VAL A 310 22.21 50.18 -2.19
CA VAL A 310 23.18 50.56 -1.15
C VAL A 310 24.61 50.59 -1.70
N TYR A 311 24.98 49.68 -2.61
CA TYR A 311 26.32 49.56 -3.20
C TYR A 311 26.59 50.59 -4.31
N PHE A 312 25.62 50.90 -5.18
CA PHE A 312 25.82 51.83 -6.30
C PHE A 312 25.60 53.30 -5.93
N PHE A 313 24.72 53.61 -4.97
CA PHE A 313 24.33 55.00 -4.74
C PHE A 313 24.58 55.52 -3.33
N GLY A 314 25.04 54.67 -2.40
CA GLY A 314 25.04 55.00 -0.98
C GLY A 314 23.66 55.46 -0.49
N ALA A 315 23.59 56.08 0.69
CA ALA A 315 22.33 56.61 1.25
C ALA A 315 21.62 57.65 0.35
N ILE A 316 22.28 58.15 -0.70
CA ILE A 316 21.82 59.29 -1.51
C ILE A 316 20.92 58.84 -2.67
N GLY A 317 21.16 57.72 -3.34
CA GLY A 317 20.28 57.28 -4.45
C GLY A 317 18.92 56.78 -4.01
N ILE A 318 18.78 56.44 -2.74
CA ILE A 318 17.51 56.09 -2.12
C ILE A 318 16.54 57.29 -2.09
N ILE A 319 17.07 58.52 -2.06
CA ILE A 319 16.30 59.78 -2.06
C ILE A 319 15.84 60.15 -3.48
N ALA A 320 16.60 59.80 -4.52
CA ALA A 320 16.34 60.22 -5.89
C ALA A 320 15.17 59.48 -6.58
N ILE A 321 14.96 58.20 -6.25
CA ILE A 321 13.94 57.37 -6.91
C ILE A 321 12.49 57.82 -6.57
N PRO A 322 12.14 58.10 -5.30
CA PRO A 322 10.82 58.64 -4.97
C PRO A 322 10.59 60.04 -5.55
N ILE A 323 11.61 60.90 -5.55
CA ILE A 323 11.50 62.28 -6.07
C ILE A 323 11.35 62.29 -7.60
N GLY A 324 12.07 61.42 -8.31
CA GLY A 324 11.92 61.25 -9.77
C GLY A 324 10.53 60.73 -10.16
N CYS A 325 9.99 59.76 -9.42
CA CYS A 325 8.61 59.27 -9.65
C CYS A 325 7.54 60.32 -9.31
N LEU A 326 7.77 61.18 -8.31
CA LEU A 326 6.84 62.26 -7.95
C LEU A 326 6.83 63.39 -8.99
N MET A 327 7.99 63.74 -9.56
CA MET A 327 8.04 64.74 -10.64
C MET A 327 7.45 64.21 -11.95
N ALA A 328 7.66 62.93 -12.29
CA ALA A 328 7.11 62.32 -13.50
C ALA A 328 5.57 62.14 -13.48
N MET A 329 4.94 62.14 -12.29
CA MET A 329 3.47 62.14 -12.16
C MET A 329 2.87 63.56 -12.02
N SER A 330 3.71 64.59 -11.90
CA SER A 330 3.26 65.98 -11.82
C SER A 330 3.20 66.68 -13.19
N GLU A 331 3.77 66.07 -14.24
CA GLU A 331 3.84 66.62 -15.60
C GLU A 331 2.80 66.03 -16.57
N ASN A 332 1.79 65.28 -16.08
CA ASN A 332 0.68 64.76 -16.90
C ASN A 332 -0.69 65.20 -16.41
#